data_AF-A0A2G9MJ75-F1
#
_entry.id   AF-A0A2G9MJ75-F1
#
_cell.length_a   1.000
_cell.length_b   1.000
_cell.length_c   1.000
_cell.angle_alpha   90.00
_cell.angle_beta   90.00
_cell.angle_gamma   90.00
#
_symmetry.space_group_name_H-M   'P 1'
#
loop_
_entity.id
_entity.type
_entity.pdbx_description
1 polymer ?
#
loop_
_entity_poly.entity_id
_entity_poly.type
_entity_poly.pdbx_seq_one_letter_code
_entity_poly.pdbx_strand_id
1 'polypeptide(L)'
;MIHKNINDKRQAIALKQWKNVGVKIKYYPKNEQKSIRFSTFDNKVCRITIGSPEIINEDDYLSFWIESPAFASLLKDQFLDMWKKATDK
;
A
#
# COMPACT_ATOMS: atom_id res chain seq x y z
N MET A 1 13.01 1.53 -23.03
CA MET A 1 12.80 0.13 -22.57
C MET A 1 13.70 -0.30 -21.40
N ILE A 2 14.72 0.47 -20.98
CA ILE A 2 15.70 0.06 -19.95
C ILE A 2 15.19 0.27 -18.50
N HIS A 3 14.29 1.22 -18.26
CA HIS A 3 13.88 1.62 -16.90
C HIS A 3 13.01 0.59 -16.15
N LYS A 4 12.22 -0.22 -16.87
CA LYS A 4 11.31 -1.21 -16.27
C LYS A 4 12.08 -2.29 -15.49
N ASN A 5 13.22 -2.70 -16.02
CA ASN A 5 14.05 -3.82 -15.53
C ASN A 5 14.85 -3.49 -14.26
N ILE A 6 15.16 -2.21 -14.04
CA ILE A 6 15.84 -1.74 -12.82
C ILE A 6 14.84 -1.65 -11.66
N ASN A 7 13.60 -1.26 -11.96
CA ASN A 7 12.56 -1.08 -10.96
C ASN A 7 12.07 -2.41 -10.39
N ASP A 8 11.86 -3.40 -11.25
CA ASP A 8 11.46 -4.76 -10.85
C ASP A 8 12.50 -5.38 -9.88
N LYS A 9 13.80 -5.11 -10.11
CA LYS A 9 14.87 -5.56 -9.21
C LYS A 9 14.83 -4.88 -7.85
N ARG A 10 14.61 -3.55 -7.80
CA ARG A 10 14.50 -2.81 -6.53
C ARG A 10 13.29 -3.26 -5.72
N GLN A 11 12.15 -3.45 -6.38
CA GLN A 11 10.94 -3.97 -5.74
C GLN A 11 11.15 -5.38 -5.18
N ALA A 12 11.82 -6.26 -5.93
CA ALA A 12 12.15 -7.60 -5.45
C ALA A 12 13.08 -7.59 -4.22
N ILE A 13 14.09 -6.71 -4.19
CA ILE A 13 14.98 -6.53 -3.03
C ILE A 13 14.20 -6.04 -1.82
N ALA A 14 13.40 -4.98 -1.98
CA ALA A 14 12.58 -4.43 -0.91
C ALA A 14 11.59 -5.48 -0.37
N LEU A 15 10.91 -6.22 -1.25
CA LEU A 15 10.00 -7.30 -0.87
C LEU A 15 10.71 -8.36 -0.01
N LYS A 16 11.92 -8.77 -0.40
CA LYS A 16 12.73 -9.73 0.34
C LYS A 16 13.12 -9.18 1.73
N GLN A 17 13.54 -7.92 1.81
CA GLN A 17 13.88 -7.26 3.07
C GLN A 17 12.68 -7.22 4.03
N TRP A 18 11.50 -6.83 3.53
CA TRP A 18 10.27 -6.80 4.32
C TRP A 18 9.86 -8.18 4.83
N LYS A 19 9.94 -9.21 3.98
CA LYS A 19 9.67 -10.60 4.39
C LYS A 19 10.64 -11.08 5.47
N ASN A 20 11.93 -10.72 5.37
CA ASN A 20 12.94 -11.12 6.35
C ASN A 20 12.71 -10.51 7.75
N VAL A 21 12.08 -9.34 7.84
CA VAL A 21 11.72 -8.71 9.12
C VAL A 21 10.34 -9.14 9.64
N GLY A 22 9.71 -10.13 9.00
CA GLY A 22 8.43 -10.70 9.44
C GLY A 22 7.19 -9.98 8.91
N VAL A 23 7.31 -9.05 7.95
CA VAL A 23 6.14 -8.41 7.34
C VAL A 23 5.40 -9.41 6.44
N LYS A 24 4.10 -9.53 6.67
CA LYS A 24 3.20 -10.30 5.82
C LYS A 24 2.80 -9.47 4.60
N ILE A 25 2.97 -10.04 3.41
CA ILE A 25 2.66 -9.35 2.15
C ILE A 25 1.72 -10.25 1.36
N LYS A 26 0.61 -9.68 0.89
CA LYS A 26 -0.37 -10.34 0.04
C LYS A 26 -0.70 -9.49 -1.18
N TYR A 27 -1.08 -10.15 -2.26
CA TYR A 27 -1.40 -9.54 -3.53
C TYR A 27 -2.91 -9.56 -3.75
N TYR A 28 -3.49 -8.36 -3.88
CA TYR A 28 -4.90 -8.17 -4.20
C TYR A 28 -5.15 -8.31 -5.72
N PRO A 29 -6.29 -8.88 -6.15
CA PRO A 29 -6.60 -9.01 -7.58
C PRO A 29 -6.57 -7.67 -8.32
N LYS A 30 -5.78 -7.59 -9.40
CA LYS A 30 -5.54 -6.35 -10.16
C LYS A 30 -6.81 -5.76 -10.77
N ASN A 31 -7.77 -6.62 -11.15
CA ASN A 31 -9.06 -6.23 -11.69
C ASN A 31 -9.98 -5.55 -10.66
N GLU A 32 -9.75 -5.76 -9.37
CA GLU A 32 -10.51 -5.13 -8.29
C GLU A 32 -9.76 -3.95 -7.65
N GLN A 33 -8.51 -3.71 -8.05
CA GLN A 33 -7.65 -2.70 -7.45
C GLN A 33 -8.10 -1.29 -7.85
N LYS A 34 -8.47 -0.48 -6.86
CA LYS A 34 -8.74 0.96 -7.04
C LYS A 34 -7.44 1.76 -6.90
N SER A 35 -7.40 2.95 -7.49
CA SER A 35 -6.22 3.84 -7.52
C SER A 35 -5.86 4.50 -6.18
N ILE A 36 -6.53 4.13 -5.08
CA ILE A 36 -6.34 4.75 -3.76
C ILE A 36 -5.39 3.88 -2.93
N ARG A 37 -4.33 4.48 -2.40
CA ARG A 37 -3.44 3.87 -1.42
C ARG A 37 -3.75 4.42 -0.05
N PHE A 38 -3.80 3.56 0.95
CA PHE A 38 -4.01 4.01 2.32
C PHE A 38 -3.22 3.17 3.31
N SER A 39 -3.03 3.74 4.51
CA SER A 39 -2.41 3.08 5.66
C SER A 39 -3.22 3.43 6.90
N THR A 40 -3.36 2.48 7.82
CA THR A 40 -4.06 2.69 9.10
C THR A 40 -3.10 2.38 10.24
N PHE A 41 -3.16 3.18 11.30
CA PHE A 41 -2.28 3.09 12.47
C PHE A 41 -3.14 3.06 13.73
N ASP A 42 -3.02 1.98 14.49
CA ASP A 42 -3.63 1.77 15.81
C ASP A 42 -5.13 2.09 15.91
N ASN A 43 -5.89 1.97 14.80
CA ASN A 43 -7.28 2.38 14.66
C ASN A 43 -7.56 3.86 15.03
N LYS A 44 -6.54 4.72 15.06
CA LYS A 44 -6.67 6.14 15.44
C LYS A 44 -6.42 7.07 14.28
N VAL A 45 -5.42 6.71 13.46
CA VAL A 45 -4.92 7.56 12.39
C VAL A 45 -4.91 6.78 11.10
N CYS A 46 -5.17 7.47 10.00
CA CYS A 46 -4.94 6.91 8.69
C CYS A 46 -4.31 7.93 7.76
N ARG A 47 -3.57 7.41 6.78
CA ARG A 47 -3.00 8.17 5.69
C ARG A 47 -3.63 7.71 4.39
N ILE A 48 -4.11 8.64 3.57
CA ILE A 48 -4.51 8.37 2.19
C ILE A 48 -3.51 9.05 1.27
N THR A 49 -3.01 8.32 0.28
CA THR A 49 -2.09 8.86 -0.73
C THR A 49 -2.70 8.67 -2.12
N ILE A 50 -2.82 9.78 -2.85
CA ILE A 50 -3.33 9.85 -4.23
C ILE A 50 -2.18 10.34 -5.10
N GLY A 51 -1.92 9.66 -6.23
CA GLY A 51 -0.86 10.04 -7.15
C GLY A 51 -0.15 8.86 -7.78
N SER A 52 1.01 9.12 -8.38
CA SER A 52 1.80 8.13 -9.10
C SER A 52 2.10 6.90 -8.24
N PRO A 53 2.07 5.67 -8.80
CA PRO A 53 2.27 4.43 -8.05
C PRO A 53 3.65 4.35 -7.39
N GLU A 54 4.64 4.97 -8.02
CA GLU A 54 6.00 5.06 -7.50
C GLU A 54 6.19 6.46 -6.93
N ILE A 55 6.39 6.52 -5.61
CA ILE A 55 6.73 7.76 -4.93
C ILE A 55 8.23 7.97 -5.12
N ILE A 56 8.59 8.78 -6.11
CA ILE A 56 9.99 9.17 -6.35
C ILE A 56 10.22 10.55 -5.77
N ASN A 57 9.31 11.49 -6.02
CA ASN A 57 9.36 12.86 -5.50
C ASN A 57 8.09 13.21 -4.72
N GLU A 58 8.18 14.19 -3.83
CA GLU A 58 7.04 14.70 -3.05
C GLU A 58 5.95 15.32 -3.95
N ASP A 59 6.36 15.91 -5.07
CA ASP A 59 5.45 16.50 -6.07
C ASP A 59 4.60 15.46 -6.82
N ASP A 60 4.96 14.17 -6.74
CA ASP A 60 4.29 13.09 -7.48
C ASP A 60 3.03 12.56 -6.77
N TYR A 61 2.75 13.04 -5.55
CA TYR A 61 1.61 12.58 -4.76
C TYR A 61 1.05 13.61 -3.80
N LEU A 62 -0.25 13.51 -3.54
CA LEU A 62 -0.92 14.19 -2.45
C LEU A 62 -1.20 13.19 -1.33
N SER A 63 -0.76 13.51 -0.11
CA SER A 63 -1.04 12.70 1.08
C SER A 63 -1.90 13.46 2.07
N PHE A 64 -2.98 12.84 2.52
CA PHE A 64 -3.84 13.32 3.58
C PHE A 64 -3.56 12.53 4.86
N TRP A 65 -3.22 13.25 5.92
CA TRP A 65 -3.12 12.71 7.27
C TRP A 65 -4.40 12.99 8.03
N ILE A 66 -5.07 11.95 8.52
CA ILE A 66 -6.40 12.07 9.11
C ILE A 66 -6.39 11.39 10.48
N GLU A 67 -6.61 12.19 11.52
CA GLU A 67 -6.70 11.76 12.92
C GLU A 67 -8.17 11.59 13.31
N SER A 68 -8.80 10.55 12.77
CA SER A 68 -10.19 10.21 13.05
C SER A 68 -10.31 8.71 13.29
N PRO A 69 -10.62 8.27 14.52
CA PRO A 69 -10.80 6.86 14.83
C PRO A 69 -11.89 6.20 13.99
N ALA A 70 -12.99 6.91 13.74
CA ALA A 70 -14.09 6.43 12.90
C ALA A 70 -13.61 6.16 11.46
N PHE A 71 -12.84 7.09 10.90
CA PHE A 71 -12.33 6.96 9.54
C PHE A 71 -11.22 5.91 9.43
N ALA A 72 -10.34 5.83 10.44
CA ALA A 72 -9.34 4.77 10.55
C ALA A 72 -9.99 3.38 10.66
N SER A 73 -11.10 3.25 11.40
CA SER A 73 -11.86 1.99 11.48
C SER A 73 -12.45 1.60 10.13
N LEU A 74 -13.07 2.55 9.41
CA LEU A 74 -13.63 2.30 8.08
C LEU A 74 -12.57 1.75 7.11
N LEU A 75 -11.39 2.39 7.06
CA LEU A 75 -10.30 1.95 6.19
C LEU A 75 -9.69 0.62 6.63
N LYS A 76 -9.64 0.35 7.93
CA LYS A 76 -9.22 -0.97 8.42
C LYS A 76 -10.18 -2.07 7.98
N ASP A 77 -11.48 -1.85 8.08
CA ASP A 77 -12.47 -2.84 7.65
C ASP A 77 -12.33 -3.13 6.15
N GLN A 78 -12.18 -2.07 5.35
CA GLN A 78 -11.87 -2.19 3.93
C GLN A 78 -10.56 -2.97 3.67
N PHE A 79 -9.50 -2.71 4.44
CA PHE A 79 -8.24 -3.46 4.34
C PHE A 79 -8.43 -4.94 4.66
N LEU A 80 -9.18 -5.27 5.71
CA LEU A 80 -9.43 -6.65 6.12
C LEU A 80 -10.21 -7.42 5.06
N ASP A 81 -11.19 -6.78 4.43
CA ASP A 81 -11.94 -7.39 3.33
C ASP A 81 -11.07 -7.59 2.09
N MET A 82 -10.18 -6.63 1.78
CA MET A 82 -9.18 -6.83 0.73
C MET A 82 -8.22 -7.98 1.08
N TRP A 83 -7.79 -8.07 2.34
CA TRP A 83 -6.85 -9.08 2.82
C TRP A 83 -7.39 -10.51 2.72
N LYS A 84 -8.69 -10.70 2.95
CA LYS A 84 -9.38 -12.00 2.80
C LYS A 84 -9.32 -12.52 1.37
N LYS A 85 -9.43 -11.62 0.39
CA LYS A 85 -9.38 -11.96 -1.05
C LYS A 85 -7.96 -12.03 -1.60
N ALA A 86 -6.98 -11.52 -0.85
CA ALA A 86 -5.59 -11.44 -1.31
C ALA A 86 -4.85 -12.78 -1.15
N THR A 87 -3.86 -13.01 -2.01
CA THR A 87 -3.09 -14.27 -2.09
C THR A 87 -1.61 -14.04 -1.75
N ASP A 88 -0.90 -15.08 -1.30
CA ASP A 88 0.52 -15.01 -0.90
C ASP A 88 1.52 -15.09 -2.09
N LYS A 89 1.02 -14.91 -3.32
CA LYS A 89 1.66 -15.29 -4.59
C LYS A 89 3.08 -14.74 -4.80
#